data_AF-C6HY34-F1
#
_entry.id   AF-C6HY34-F1
#
_cell.length_a   1.000
_cell.length_b   1.000
_cell.length_c   1.000
_cell.angle_alpha   90.00
_cell.angle_beta   90.00
_cell.angle_gamma   90.00
#
_symmetry.space_group_name_H-M   'P 1'
#
loop_
_entity.id
_entity.type
_entity.pdbx_description
1 polymer ?
#
loop_
_entity_poly.entity_id
_entity_poly.type
_entity_poly.pdbx_seq_one_letter_code
_entity_poly.pdbx_strand_id
1 'polypeptide(L)'
;MVPWTLPSRLTELLRPPSELLAVTPDFVLPLIDLRRVDDEEIRRHVDDLEAVLALLSLKHIFYGVETLVRLLLREIWERKAPHAIPKPEMNYMAGVYKITNSQEMKQIVDPIAGEVGMAQNIVETWLDEYLQQGLQKGLEQGLKQGLEKGFQQGARLKEEQVIRTLLKQGTFSPEEIASLVGVELSRVREVAESQGKSP
;
A
#
# COMPACT_ATOMS: atom_id res chain seq x y z
N MET A 1 -7.93 24.85 16.95
CA MET A 1 -8.17 24.27 15.61
C MET A 1 -6.97 24.63 14.75
N VAL A 2 -6.25 23.66 14.19
CA VAL A 2 -5.16 23.98 13.25
C VAL A 2 -5.81 24.12 11.87
N PRO A 3 -5.82 25.32 11.27
CA PRO A 3 -6.34 25.50 9.92
C PRO A 3 -5.47 24.74 8.92
N TRP A 4 -6.03 24.40 7.76
CA TRP A 4 -5.23 23.82 6.67
C TRP A 4 -4.14 24.81 6.26
N THR A 5 -2.88 24.35 6.21
CA THR A 5 -1.70 25.20 5.96
C THR A 5 -0.98 24.87 4.65
N LEU A 6 -1.43 23.85 3.92
CA LEU A 6 -0.81 23.45 2.66
C LEU A 6 -1.46 24.17 1.47
N PRO A 7 -0.77 24.25 0.33
CA PRO A 7 -1.34 24.74 -0.93
C PRO A 7 -2.67 24.08 -1.28
N SER A 8 -3.60 24.87 -1.84
CA SER A 8 -4.87 24.37 -2.38
C SER A 8 -4.88 24.36 -3.91
N ARG A 9 -3.82 24.87 -4.55
CA ARG A 9 -3.67 24.89 -6.00
C ARG A 9 -2.49 24.03 -6.44
N LEU A 10 -2.62 23.39 -7.59
CA LEU A 10 -1.55 22.55 -8.12
C LEU A 10 -0.27 23.35 -8.41
N THR A 11 -0.39 24.58 -8.93
CA THR A 11 0.79 25.42 -9.22
C THR A 11 1.53 25.88 -7.96
N GLU A 12 0.81 26.14 -6.87
CA GLU A 12 1.40 26.47 -5.56
C GLU A 12 2.19 25.29 -4.97
N LEU A 13 1.73 24.06 -5.24
CA LEU A 13 2.40 22.82 -4.82
C LEU A 13 3.63 22.53 -5.69
N LEU A 14 3.48 22.57 -7.02
CA LEU A 14 4.54 22.21 -7.97
C LEU A 14 5.61 23.30 -8.14
N ARG A 15 5.24 24.57 -7.93
CA ARG A 15 6.10 25.75 -8.13
C ARG A 15 6.89 25.68 -9.45
N PRO A 16 6.20 25.53 -10.60
CA PRO A 16 6.88 25.39 -11.87
C PRO A 16 7.63 26.69 -12.24
N PRO A 17 8.69 26.60 -13.06
CA PRO A 17 9.33 27.77 -13.65
C PRO A 17 8.34 28.66 -14.39
N SER A 18 8.60 29.97 -14.43
CA SER A 18 7.72 30.97 -15.04
C SER A 18 7.36 30.68 -16.50
N GLU A 19 8.29 30.08 -17.24
CA GLU A 19 8.17 29.69 -18.64
C GLU A 19 7.10 28.61 -18.86
N LEU A 20 6.85 27.80 -17.83
CA LEU A 20 5.89 26.69 -17.88
C LEU A 20 4.54 27.06 -17.26
N LEU A 21 4.38 28.24 -16.63
CA LEU A 21 3.11 28.63 -16.01
C LEU A 21 1.95 28.64 -17.00
N ALA A 22 2.18 29.10 -18.23
CA ALA A 22 1.14 29.18 -19.26
C ALA A 22 0.61 27.81 -19.73
N VAL A 23 1.39 26.75 -19.53
CA VAL A 23 1.04 25.38 -19.95
C VAL A 23 0.79 24.44 -18.79
N THR A 24 0.99 24.89 -17.54
CA THR A 24 0.75 24.09 -16.34
C THR A 24 -0.73 24.17 -15.97
N PRO A 25 -1.47 23.05 -15.94
CA PRO A 25 -2.82 23.03 -15.42
C PRO A 25 -2.84 23.46 -13.96
N ASP A 26 -3.70 24.42 -13.61
CA ASP A 26 -3.80 24.94 -12.25
C ASP A 26 -5.12 24.55 -11.59
N PHE A 27 -5.21 23.26 -11.22
CA PHE A 27 -6.38 22.73 -10.54
C PHE A 27 -6.49 23.29 -9.12
N VAL A 28 -7.70 23.69 -8.75
CA VAL A 28 -8.07 24.01 -7.37
C VAL A 28 -8.54 22.71 -6.72
N LEU A 29 -7.96 22.38 -5.58
CA LEU A 29 -8.38 21.28 -4.72
C LEU A 29 -9.47 21.78 -3.77
N PRO A 30 -10.74 21.40 -3.94
CA PRO A 30 -11.78 21.75 -2.99
C PRO A 30 -11.51 21.01 -1.67
N LEU A 31 -11.16 21.75 -0.63
CA LEU A 31 -10.90 21.21 0.71
C LEU A 31 -12.20 21.20 1.51
N ILE A 32 -12.64 20.02 1.92
CA ILE A 32 -13.82 19.84 2.76
C ILE A 32 -13.36 19.42 4.16
N ASP A 33 -13.65 20.24 5.17
CA ASP A 33 -13.40 19.87 6.57
C ASP A 33 -14.59 19.04 7.09
N LEU A 34 -14.47 17.72 7.00
CA LEU A 34 -15.50 16.77 7.45
C LEU A 34 -15.84 16.88 8.94
N ARG A 35 -14.98 17.48 9.77
CA ARG A 35 -15.29 17.70 11.19
C ARG A 35 -16.40 18.73 11.39
N ARG A 36 -16.67 19.57 10.37
CA ARG A 36 -17.69 20.63 10.39
C ARG A 36 -19.01 20.20 9.76
N VAL A 37 -19.05 19.01 9.17
CA VAL A 37 -20.24 18.46 8.52
C VAL A 37 -20.82 17.42 9.47
N ASP A 38 -22.08 17.53 9.83
CA ASP A 38 -22.71 16.55 10.73
C ASP A 38 -22.93 15.20 10.03
N ASP A 39 -22.91 14.10 10.78
CA ASP A 39 -23.11 12.76 10.18
C ASP A 39 -24.47 12.65 9.49
N GLU A 40 -25.52 13.28 10.05
CA GLU A 40 -26.85 13.36 9.42
C GLU A 40 -26.85 14.17 8.12
N GLU A 41 -25.99 15.19 8.00
CA GLU A 41 -25.86 15.93 6.76
C GLU A 41 -25.19 15.09 5.68
N ILE A 42 -24.17 14.30 6.05
CA ILE A 42 -23.53 13.33 5.14
C ILE A 42 -24.59 12.33 4.65
N ARG A 43 -25.36 11.72 5.56
CA ARG A 43 -26.41 10.75 5.22
C ARG A 43 -27.49 11.33 4.30
N ARG A 44 -27.88 12.59 4.52
CA ARG A 44 -28.95 13.25 3.74
C ARG A 44 -28.52 13.60 2.32
N HIS A 45 -27.25 13.96 2.10
CA HIS A 45 -26.77 14.44 0.82
C HIS A 45 -26.01 13.40 0.01
N VAL A 46 -25.68 12.25 0.61
CA VAL A 46 -24.95 11.16 -0.04
C VAL A 46 -25.80 9.89 0.00
N ASP A 47 -26.38 9.57 -1.16
CA ASP A 47 -27.24 8.40 -1.32
C ASP A 47 -26.43 7.09 -1.44
N ASP A 48 -25.25 7.16 -2.03
CA ASP A 48 -24.37 6.00 -2.24
C ASP A 48 -23.77 5.50 -0.91
N LEU A 49 -23.96 4.20 -0.62
CA LEU A 49 -23.50 3.60 0.64
C LEU A 49 -21.97 3.64 0.74
N GLU A 50 -21.24 3.31 -0.33
CA GLU A 50 -19.77 3.27 -0.30
C GLU A 50 -19.21 4.66 -0.03
N ALA A 51 -19.75 5.69 -0.68
CA ALA A 51 -19.35 7.07 -0.44
C ALA A 51 -19.62 7.52 1.00
N VAL A 52 -20.76 7.11 1.59
CA VAL A 52 -21.07 7.41 3.00
C VAL A 52 -20.08 6.72 3.93
N LEU A 53 -19.81 5.42 3.73
CA LEU A 53 -18.85 4.67 4.55
C LEU A 53 -17.43 5.26 4.45
N ALA A 54 -17.02 5.68 3.25
CA ALA A 54 -15.74 6.33 3.03
C ALA A 54 -15.64 7.68 3.77
N LEU A 55 -16.66 8.55 3.65
CA LEU A 55 -16.67 9.85 4.33
C LEU A 55 -16.71 9.71 5.85
N LEU A 56 -17.52 8.78 6.36
CA LEU A 56 -17.59 8.49 7.79
C LEU A 56 -16.27 7.92 8.29
N SER A 57 -15.61 7.06 7.51
CA SER A 57 -14.26 6.57 7.83
C SER A 57 -13.25 7.70 7.89
N LEU A 58 -13.16 8.54 6.85
CA LEU A 58 -12.24 9.68 6.83
C LEU A 58 -12.47 10.65 8.01
N LYS A 59 -13.73 10.87 8.38
CA LYS A 59 -14.10 11.72 9.51
C LYS A 59 -13.73 11.10 10.86
N HIS A 60 -14.04 9.81 11.05
CA HIS A 60 -14.02 9.17 12.37
C HIS A 60 -12.80 8.28 12.64
N ILE A 61 -11.92 8.07 11.66
CA ILE A 61 -10.75 7.17 11.76
C ILE A 61 -9.84 7.47 12.95
N PHE A 62 -9.78 8.70 13.44
CA PHE A 62 -8.91 9.09 14.57
C PHE A 62 -9.59 9.06 15.94
N TYR A 63 -10.86 8.64 16.02
CA TYR A 63 -11.63 8.61 17.27
C TYR A 63 -11.68 7.22 17.93
N GLY A 64 -11.07 6.21 17.31
CA GLY A 64 -11.01 4.84 17.82
C GLY A 64 -11.58 3.83 16.82
N VAL A 65 -10.91 2.68 16.70
CA VAL A 65 -11.31 1.64 15.73
C VAL A 65 -12.67 1.05 16.07
N GLU A 66 -12.97 0.79 17.34
CA GLU A 66 -14.26 0.27 17.78
C GLU A 66 -15.40 1.26 17.48
N THR A 67 -15.18 2.55 17.72
CA THR A 67 -16.15 3.61 17.40
C THR A 67 -16.46 3.64 15.91
N LEU A 68 -15.41 3.55 15.08
CA LEU A 68 -15.58 3.54 13.64
C LEU A 68 -16.29 2.27 13.16
N VAL A 69 -15.86 1.08 13.60
CA VAL A 69 -16.51 -0.20 13.23
C VAL A 69 -17.99 -0.18 13.60
N ARG A 70 -18.32 0.27 14.81
CA ARG A 70 -19.71 0.39 15.28
C ARG A 70 -20.54 1.30 14.38
N LEU A 71 -19.98 2.43 13.99
CA LEU A 71 -20.65 3.40 13.14
C LEU A 71 -20.87 2.84 11.72
N LEU A 72 -19.87 2.17 11.13
CA LEU A 72 -19.99 1.55 9.81
C LEU A 72 -20.98 0.38 9.80
N LEU A 73 -20.92 -0.52 10.79
CA LEU A 73 -21.87 -1.64 10.90
C LEU A 73 -23.31 -1.14 11.06
N ARG A 74 -23.50 -0.09 11.87
CA ARG A 74 -24.81 0.56 12.04
C ARG A 74 -25.33 1.13 10.73
N GLU A 75 -24.49 1.84 9.98
CA GLU A 75 -24.87 2.42 8.69
C GLU A 75 -25.31 1.34 7.68
N ILE A 76 -24.54 0.25 7.59
CA ILE A 76 -24.85 -0.88 6.70
C ILE A 76 -26.16 -1.56 7.11
N TRP A 77 -26.38 -1.73 8.42
CA TRP A 77 -27.59 -2.31 8.97
C TRP A 77 -28.83 -1.44 8.72
N GLU A 78 -28.77 -0.14 9.02
CA GLU A 78 -29.87 0.82 8.84
C GLU A 78 -30.27 0.97 7.37
N ARG A 79 -29.29 0.90 6.45
CA ARG A 79 -29.52 0.90 5.00
C ARG A 79 -29.97 -0.46 4.45
N LYS A 80 -30.13 -1.48 5.29
CA LYS A 80 -30.53 -2.85 4.92
C LYS A 80 -29.62 -3.45 3.85
N ALA A 81 -28.32 -3.20 3.96
CA ALA A 81 -27.31 -3.64 3.00
C ALA A 81 -26.32 -4.68 3.60
N PRO A 82 -26.76 -5.75 4.28
CA PRO A 82 -25.87 -6.69 4.98
C PRO A 82 -24.91 -7.46 4.05
N HIS A 83 -25.06 -7.37 2.73
CA HIS A 83 -24.13 -7.95 1.77
C HIS A 83 -23.02 -6.97 1.36
N ALA A 84 -23.10 -5.69 1.76
CA ALA A 84 -22.09 -4.69 1.47
C ALA A 84 -20.89 -4.90 2.40
N ILE A 85 -19.83 -5.49 1.87
CA ILE A 85 -18.59 -5.71 2.62
C ILE A 85 -17.73 -4.44 2.53
N PRO A 86 -17.48 -3.73 3.64
CA PRO A 86 -16.75 -2.46 3.64
C PRO A 86 -15.23 -2.67 3.53
N LYS A 87 -14.79 -3.30 2.44
CA LYS A 87 -13.38 -3.70 2.23
C LYS A 87 -12.43 -2.49 2.22
N PRO A 88 -12.73 -1.37 1.54
CA PRO A 88 -11.87 -0.19 1.58
C PRO A 88 -11.67 0.34 3.00
N GLU A 89 -12.75 0.39 3.78
CA GLU A 89 -12.74 0.89 5.15
C GLU A 89 -11.96 -0.05 6.08
N MET A 90 -12.15 -1.36 5.94
CA MET A 90 -11.38 -2.37 6.67
C MET A 90 -9.87 -2.25 6.41
N ASN A 91 -9.47 -2.09 5.14
CA ASN A 91 -8.06 -1.88 4.78
C ASN A 91 -7.51 -0.58 5.35
N TYR A 92 -8.30 0.49 5.30
CA TYR A 92 -7.89 1.79 5.83
C TYR A 92 -7.68 1.75 7.35
N MET A 93 -8.64 1.16 8.08
CA MET A 93 -8.52 0.93 9.52
C MET A 93 -7.31 0.05 9.86
N ALA A 94 -7.10 -1.05 9.14
CA ALA A 94 -5.97 -1.94 9.39
C ALA A 94 -4.63 -1.20 9.21
N GLY A 95 -4.51 -0.35 8.20
CA GLY A 95 -3.30 0.45 7.96
C GLY A 95 -3.03 1.51 9.04
N VAL A 96 -4.08 2.17 9.53
CA VAL A 96 -3.98 3.22 10.56
C VAL A 96 -3.73 2.62 11.94
N TYR A 97 -4.49 1.60 12.32
CA TYR A 97 -4.43 0.95 13.64
C TYR A 97 -3.41 -0.19 13.72
N LYS A 98 -2.69 -0.48 12.63
CA LYS A 98 -1.69 -1.56 12.55
C LYS A 98 -2.26 -2.93 12.92
N ILE A 99 -3.49 -3.20 12.50
CA ILE A 99 -4.11 -4.51 12.66
C ILE A 99 -3.40 -5.46 11.71
N THR A 100 -2.71 -6.45 12.25
CA THR A 100 -1.76 -7.27 11.47
C THR A 100 -2.32 -8.62 11.06
N ASN A 101 -3.39 -9.06 11.71
CA ASN A 101 -3.97 -10.37 11.47
C ASN A 101 -5.50 -10.34 11.55
N SER A 102 -6.06 -11.44 11.06
CA SER A 102 -7.49 -11.70 11.01
C SER A 102 -8.17 -11.72 12.36
N GLN A 103 -7.51 -12.33 13.34
CA GLN A 103 -8.09 -12.60 14.64
C GLN A 103 -8.28 -11.29 15.41
N GLU A 104 -7.35 -10.35 15.30
CA GLU A 104 -7.49 -9.00 15.85
C GLU A 104 -8.70 -8.26 15.25
N MET A 105 -8.87 -8.29 13.92
CA MET A 105 -10.04 -7.69 13.28
C MET A 105 -11.33 -8.36 13.74
N LYS A 106 -11.36 -9.69 13.79
CA LYS A 106 -12.51 -10.48 14.25
C LYS A 106 -12.90 -10.13 15.69
N GLN A 107 -11.92 -10.03 16.60
CA GLN A 107 -12.13 -9.65 17.99
C GLN A 107 -12.76 -8.26 18.16
N ILE A 108 -12.52 -7.34 17.22
CA ILE A 108 -13.14 -6.01 17.21
C ILE A 108 -14.55 -6.08 16.62
N VAL A 109 -14.73 -6.75 15.49
CA VAL A 109 -15.99 -6.70 14.72
C VAL A 109 -17.08 -7.57 15.36
N ASP A 110 -16.76 -8.77 15.83
CA ASP A 110 -17.74 -9.73 16.38
C ASP A 110 -18.61 -9.18 17.53
N PRO A 111 -18.04 -8.60 18.62
CA PRO A 111 -18.85 -8.10 19.71
C PRO A 111 -19.75 -6.94 19.25
N ILE A 112 -19.21 -6.05 18.43
CA ILE A 112 -19.93 -4.87 17.94
C ILE A 112 -21.06 -5.27 17.00
N ALA A 113 -20.87 -6.29 16.16
CA ALA A 113 -21.91 -6.82 15.30
C ALA A 113 -23.12 -7.32 16.11
N GLY A 114 -22.85 -8.02 17.22
CA GLY A 114 -23.88 -8.45 18.17
C GLY A 114 -24.63 -7.28 18.80
N GLU A 115 -23.93 -6.21 19.16
CA GLU A 115 -24.53 -5.00 19.73
C GLU A 115 -25.42 -4.24 18.71
N VAL A 116 -25.06 -4.25 17.43
CA VAL A 116 -25.83 -3.60 16.35
C VAL A 116 -26.99 -4.49 15.88
N GLY A 117 -27.03 -5.76 16.27
CA GLY A 117 -28.05 -6.72 15.85
C GLY A 117 -27.80 -7.33 14.46
N MET A 118 -26.59 -7.21 13.93
CA MET A 118 -26.20 -7.84 12.67
C MET A 118 -25.93 -9.32 12.91
N ALA A 119 -26.45 -10.20 12.05
CA ALA A 119 -26.30 -11.64 12.23
C ALA A 119 -24.83 -12.08 12.10
N GLN A 120 -24.38 -12.96 13.00
CA GLN A 120 -22.98 -13.41 13.07
C GLN A 120 -22.47 -14.03 11.76
N ASN A 121 -23.31 -14.80 11.07
CA ASN A 121 -22.94 -15.44 9.80
C ASN A 121 -22.58 -14.44 8.68
N ILE A 122 -23.19 -13.24 8.69
CA ILE A 122 -22.89 -12.16 7.73
C ILE A 122 -21.47 -11.65 8.00
N VAL A 123 -21.18 -11.35 9.27
CA VAL A 123 -19.88 -10.83 9.69
C VAL A 123 -18.76 -11.85 9.49
N GLU A 124 -19.01 -13.13 9.77
CA GLU A 124 -18.07 -14.20 9.49
C GLU A 124 -17.74 -14.29 8.00
N THR A 125 -18.75 -14.19 7.13
CA THR A 125 -18.54 -14.19 5.67
C THR A 125 -17.69 -13.00 5.23
N TRP A 126 -17.94 -11.81 5.78
CA TRP A 126 -17.17 -10.61 5.46
C TRP A 126 -15.71 -10.72 5.87
N LEU A 127 -15.49 -11.20 7.09
CA LEU A 127 -14.15 -11.43 7.61
C LEU A 127 -13.45 -12.47 6.73
N ASP A 128 -14.03 -13.64 6.50
CA ASP A 128 -13.42 -14.68 5.67
C ASP A 128 -13.02 -14.18 4.28
N GLU A 129 -13.90 -13.44 3.59
CA GLU A 129 -13.57 -12.84 2.30
C GLU A 129 -12.43 -11.81 2.38
N TYR A 130 -12.47 -10.92 3.38
CA TYR A 130 -11.42 -9.94 3.60
C TYR A 130 -10.07 -10.61 3.85
N LEU A 131 -10.07 -11.70 4.61
CA LEU A 131 -8.88 -12.46 4.97
C LEU A 131 -8.28 -13.24 3.82
N GLN A 132 -9.12 -13.91 3.03
CA GLN A 132 -8.65 -14.63 1.85
C GLN A 132 -7.95 -13.68 0.87
N GLN A 133 -8.51 -12.49 0.64
CA GLN A 133 -7.90 -11.50 -0.25
C GLN A 133 -6.62 -10.88 0.34
N GLY A 134 -6.60 -10.60 1.65
CA GLY A 134 -5.41 -10.08 2.32
C GLY A 134 -4.24 -11.06 2.25
N LEU A 135 -4.49 -12.34 2.55
CA LEU A 135 -3.50 -13.41 2.45
C LEU A 135 -3.01 -13.58 1.00
N GLN A 136 -3.93 -13.59 0.04
CA GLN A 136 -3.59 -13.74 -1.38
C GLN A 136 -2.68 -12.60 -1.87
N LYS A 137 -3.04 -11.34 -1.58
CA LYS A 137 -2.21 -10.18 -1.95
C LYS A 137 -0.85 -10.19 -1.27
N GLY A 138 -0.80 -10.54 0.02
CA GLY A 138 0.45 -10.66 0.77
C GLY A 138 1.37 -11.74 0.19
N LEU A 139 0.82 -12.91 -0.14
CA LEU A 139 1.55 -14.02 -0.77
C LEU A 139 2.05 -13.63 -2.16
N GLU A 140 1.22 -13.02 -3.00
CA GLU A 140 1.59 -12.58 -4.33
C GLU A 140 2.73 -11.55 -4.30
N GLN A 141 2.64 -10.54 -3.42
CA GLN A 141 3.69 -9.54 -3.24
C GLN A 141 4.99 -10.17 -2.72
N GLY A 142 4.89 -11.02 -1.70
CA GLY A 142 6.03 -11.72 -1.12
C GLY A 142 6.72 -12.64 -2.13
N LEU A 143 5.96 -13.41 -2.90
CA LEU A 143 6.47 -14.29 -3.95
C LEU A 143 7.14 -13.50 -5.07
N LYS A 144 6.52 -12.40 -5.53
CA LYS A 144 7.08 -11.54 -6.58
C LYS A 144 8.43 -10.95 -6.13
N GLN A 145 8.48 -10.38 -4.92
CA GLN A 145 9.73 -9.83 -4.38
C GLN A 145 10.79 -10.92 -4.16
N GLY A 146 10.39 -12.10 -3.68
CA GLY A 146 11.28 -13.24 -3.47
C GLY A 146 11.88 -13.76 -4.77
N LEU A 147 11.06 -13.94 -5.81
CA LEU A 147 11.50 -14.37 -7.14
C LEU A 147 12.41 -13.34 -7.80
N GLU A 148 12.07 -12.05 -7.72
CA GLU A 148 12.90 -10.98 -8.31
C GLU A 148 14.29 -10.92 -7.65
N LYS A 149 14.34 -10.94 -6.31
CA LYS A 149 15.61 -10.99 -5.57
C LYS A 149 16.39 -12.27 -5.85
N GLY A 150 15.72 -13.43 -5.88
CA GLY A 150 16.35 -14.71 -6.16
C GLY A 150 16.95 -14.78 -7.56
N PHE A 151 16.22 -14.28 -8.56
CA PHE A 151 16.69 -14.22 -9.95
C PHE A 151 17.88 -13.28 -10.11
N GLN A 152 17.81 -12.07 -9.55
CA GLN A 152 18.92 -11.10 -9.59
C GLN A 152 20.17 -11.66 -8.88
N GLN A 153 20.00 -12.29 -7.72
CA GLN A 153 21.11 -12.90 -6.99
C GLN A 153 21.72 -14.06 -7.78
N GLY A 154 20.90 -14.94 -8.36
CA GLY A 154 21.37 -16.06 -9.18
C GLY A 154 22.12 -15.60 -10.43
N ALA A 155 21.62 -14.56 -11.11
CA ALA A 155 22.28 -13.96 -12.27
C ALA A 155 23.65 -13.38 -11.90
N ARG A 156 23.73 -12.61 -10.79
CA ARG A 156 25.00 -12.05 -10.29
C ARG A 156 26.00 -13.12 -9.88
N LEU A 157 25.56 -14.18 -9.21
CA LEU A 157 26.44 -15.29 -8.82
C LEU A 157 27.01 -16.01 -10.04
N LYS A 158 26.17 -16.26 -11.05
CA LYS A 158 26.62 -16.88 -12.30
C LYS A 158 27.57 -15.98 -13.09
N GLU A 159 27.24 -14.70 -13.21
CA GLU A 159 28.12 -13.68 -13.81
C GLU A 159 29.49 -13.68 -13.13
N GLU A 160 29.52 -13.58 -11.80
CA GLU A 160 30.76 -13.58 -11.03
C GLU A 160 31.53 -14.89 -11.24
N GLN A 161 30.88 -16.05 -11.20
CA GLN A 161 31.52 -17.34 -11.44
C GLN A 161 32.17 -17.43 -12.83
N VAL A 162 31.51 -16.90 -13.86
CA VAL A 162 32.07 -16.86 -15.22
C VAL A 162 33.30 -15.95 -15.26
N ILE A 163 33.23 -14.75 -14.71
CA ILE A 163 34.37 -13.82 -14.64
C ILE A 163 35.54 -14.45 -13.90
N ARG A 164 35.29 -15.06 -12.73
CA ARG A 164 36.32 -15.75 -11.93
C ARG A 164 36.97 -16.91 -12.71
N THR A 165 36.20 -17.62 -13.52
CA THR A 165 36.70 -18.73 -14.33
C THR A 165 37.59 -18.24 -15.46
N LEU A 166 37.17 -17.19 -16.18
CA LEU A 166 37.93 -16.60 -17.28
C LEU A 166 39.23 -15.93 -16.80
N LEU A 167 39.19 -15.23 -15.66
CA LEU A 167 40.38 -14.65 -15.03
C LEU A 167 41.42 -15.72 -14.65
N LYS A 168 40.95 -16.87 -14.12
CA LYS A 168 41.84 -17.99 -13.75
C LYS A 168 42.48 -18.69 -14.96
N GLN A 169 41.81 -18.69 -16.11
CA GLN A 169 42.36 -19.27 -17.34
C GLN A 169 43.53 -18.44 -17.90
N GLY A 170 43.57 -17.13 -17.64
CA GLY A 170 44.67 -16.25 -18.03
C GLY A 170 44.80 -15.98 -19.53
N THR A 171 43.87 -16.46 -20.35
CA THR A 171 43.89 -16.32 -21.81
C THR A 171 43.37 -14.96 -22.30
N PHE A 172 42.53 -14.29 -21.50
CA PHE A 172 41.84 -13.06 -21.88
C PHE A 172 42.22 -11.91 -20.96
N SER A 173 42.38 -10.72 -21.52
CA SER A 173 42.53 -9.47 -20.75
C SER A 173 41.23 -9.10 -20.02
N PRO A 174 41.28 -8.30 -18.93
CA PRO A 174 40.09 -7.83 -18.24
C PRO A 174 39.07 -7.11 -19.15
N GLU A 175 39.57 -6.38 -20.15
CA GLU A 175 38.78 -5.70 -21.17
C GLU A 175 38.05 -6.69 -22.11
N GLU A 176 38.72 -7.77 -22.53
CA GLU A 176 38.10 -8.83 -23.33
C GLU A 176 37.07 -9.62 -22.52
N ILE A 177 37.31 -9.88 -21.23
CA ILE A 177 36.37 -10.56 -20.33
C ILE A 177 35.11 -9.70 -20.15
N ALA A 178 35.26 -8.39 -19.94
CA ALA A 178 34.14 -7.46 -19.84
C ALA A 178 33.26 -7.51 -21.09
N SER A 179 33.89 -7.48 -22.28
CA SER A 179 33.19 -7.60 -23.56
C SER A 179 32.52 -8.96 -23.77
N LEU A 180 33.15 -10.07 -23.37
CA LEU A 180 32.63 -11.43 -23.56
C LEU A 180 31.45 -11.75 -22.64
N VAL A 181 31.50 -11.26 -21.40
CA VAL A 181 30.45 -11.50 -20.39
C VAL A 181 29.33 -10.45 -20.51
N GLY A 182 29.59 -9.32 -21.18
CA GLY A 182 28.62 -8.24 -21.38
C GLY A 182 28.43 -7.38 -20.13
N VAL A 183 29.53 -7.12 -19.40
CA VAL A 183 29.54 -6.35 -18.15
C VAL A 183 30.53 -5.20 -18.24
N GLU A 184 30.39 -4.22 -17.36
CA GLU A 184 31.34 -3.12 -17.25
C GLU A 184 32.74 -3.60 -16.82
N LEU A 185 33.79 -2.95 -17.32
CA LEU A 185 35.18 -3.27 -16.96
C LEU A 185 35.43 -3.12 -15.45
N SER A 186 34.78 -2.15 -14.81
CA SER A 186 34.82 -1.97 -13.35
C SER A 186 34.37 -3.23 -12.60
N ARG A 187 33.34 -3.92 -13.10
CA ARG A 187 32.81 -5.15 -12.50
C ARG A 187 33.83 -6.29 -12.55
N VAL A 188 34.54 -6.44 -13.67
CA VAL A 188 35.61 -7.44 -13.80
C VAL A 188 36.76 -7.14 -12.84
N ARG A 189 37.12 -5.86 -12.69
CA ARG A 189 38.17 -5.41 -11.76
C ARG A 189 37.80 -5.63 -10.31
N GLU A 190 36.55 -5.34 -9.90
CA GLU A 190 36.03 -5.64 -8.56
C GLU A 190 36.16 -7.14 -8.22
N VAL A 191 35.75 -8.01 -9.15
CA VAL A 191 35.84 -9.46 -8.96
C VAL A 191 37.30 -9.91 -8.86
N ALA A 192 38.21 -9.34 -9.66
CA ALA A 192 39.64 -9.61 -9.59
C ALA A 192 40.26 -9.17 -8.24
N GLU A 193 39.92 -7.97 -7.76
CA GLU A 193 40.38 -7.45 -6.46
C GLU A 193 39.88 -8.29 -5.28
N SER A 194 38.65 -8.82 -5.37
CA SER A 194 38.09 -9.73 -4.37
C SER A 194 38.79 -11.09 -4.32
N GLN A 195 39.50 -11.50 -5.38
CA GLN A 195 40.34 -12.71 -5.37
C GLN A 195 41.69 -12.48 -4.69
N GLY A 196 42.27 -11.28 -4.83
CA GLY A 196 43.56 -10.91 -4.22
C GLY A 196 43.49 -10.67 -2.70
N LYS A 197 42.29 -10.63 -2.12
CA LYS A 197 42.02 -10.44 -0.68
C LYS A 197 41.57 -11.72 0.04
N SER A 198 41.83 -12.90 -0.52
CA SER A 198 41.65 -14.15 0.24
C SER A 198 42.82 -14.30 1.24
N PRO A 199 42.58 -14.50 2.55
CA PRO A 199 43.64 -14.85 3.50
C PRO A 199 44.30 -16.20 3.17
#